data_AF-A0A9P8AGA4-F1
#
_entry.id   AF-A0A9P8AGA4-F1
#
_cell.length_a   1.000
_cell.length_b   1.000
_cell.length_c   1.000
_cell.angle_alpha   90.00
_cell.angle_beta   90.00
_cell.angle_gamma   90.00
#
_symmetry.space_group_name_H-M   'P 1'
#
loop_
_entity.id
_entity.type
_entity.pdbx_description
1 polymer ?
#
loop_
_entity_poly.entity_id
_entity_poly.type
_entity_poly.pdbx_seq_one_letter_code
_entity_poly.pdbx_strand_id
1 'polypeptide(L)'
;MIKSGELMKYPLAIVKQLLDDFGRELAIGYDIMCAFYTTMLRSQKLGTKVASYVVCGVVPAFHSHAHNRKCQTCWHPQYIPGVGLTDFEDCERMFSLSNNLASTTCLANSFHRRQAIIEHFYFQDEDKHTASGNLIYENYCQALKRIEQDGPEFEKKAQELDLSPSDCERLLDMEQKHLKEAVEEKPEVTLMGEEYHSRVNLISELRE
;
A
#
# COMPACT_ATOMS: atom_id res chain seq x y z
N MET A 1 -26.23 7.78 18.33
CA MET A 1 -25.91 8.20 16.94
C MET A 1 -24.40 8.34 16.81
N ILE A 2 -23.72 7.34 16.26
CA ILE A 2 -22.27 7.38 16.06
C ILE A 2 -22.00 8.37 14.92
N LYS A 3 -21.33 9.48 15.21
CA LYS A 3 -20.84 10.38 14.15
C LYS A 3 -19.67 9.68 13.48
N SER A 4 -19.83 9.27 12.22
CA SER A 4 -18.68 8.85 11.43
C SER A 4 -17.73 10.04 11.31
N GLY A 5 -16.43 9.79 11.53
CA GLY A 5 -15.41 10.82 11.37
C GLY A 5 -15.24 11.24 9.91
N GLU A 6 -14.00 11.56 9.55
CA GLU A 6 -13.63 12.03 8.21
C GLU A 6 -13.79 10.95 7.12
N LEU A 7 -13.91 9.67 7.50
CA LEU A 7 -13.93 8.52 6.59
C LEU A 7 -12.74 8.60 5.59
N MET A 8 -12.97 8.30 4.31
CA MET A 8 -11.94 8.32 3.26
C MET A 8 -11.82 9.68 2.54
N LYS A 9 -12.31 10.79 3.13
CA LYS A 9 -12.34 12.09 2.44
C LYS A 9 -10.95 12.65 2.15
N TYR A 10 -10.04 12.64 3.13
CA TYR A 10 -8.68 13.12 2.96
C TYR A 10 -7.89 12.33 1.91
N PRO A 11 -7.79 10.99 1.98
CA PRO A 11 -7.02 10.26 0.96
C PRO A 11 -7.63 10.44 -0.44
N LEU A 12 -8.96 10.56 -0.57
CA LEU A 12 -9.57 10.89 -1.87
C LEU A 12 -9.17 12.29 -2.38
N ALA A 13 -9.13 13.29 -1.50
CA ALA A 13 -8.72 14.64 -1.86
C ALA A 13 -7.24 14.69 -2.27
N ILE A 14 -6.37 13.99 -1.53
CA ILE A 14 -4.94 13.86 -1.84
C ILE A 14 -4.75 13.21 -3.22
N VAL A 15 -5.39 12.07 -3.48
CA VAL A 15 -5.28 11.42 -4.80
C VAL A 15 -5.79 12.33 -5.90
N LYS A 16 -6.90 13.05 -5.70
CA LYS A 16 -7.39 14.01 -6.69
C LYS A 16 -6.30 15.04 -7.05
N GLN A 17 -5.67 15.62 -6.04
CA GLN A 17 -4.60 16.61 -6.22
C GLN A 17 -3.40 16.00 -6.94
N LEU A 18 -2.92 14.83 -6.52
CA LEU A 18 -1.82 14.13 -7.19
C LEU A 18 -2.11 13.88 -8.68
N LEU A 19 -3.34 13.49 -9.02
CA LEU A 19 -3.73 13.30 -10.43
C LEU A 19 -3.91 14.61 -11.20
N ASP A 20 -4.22 15.72 -10.53
CA ASP A 20 -4.26 17.05 -11.18
C ASP A 20 -2.83 17.52 -11.49
N ASP A 21 -1.87 17.26 -10.60
CA ASP A 21 -0.50 17.76 -10.70
C ASP A 21 0.40 16.89 -11.59
N PHE A 22 0.36 15.56 -11.41
CA PHE A 22 1.28 14.63 -12.07
C PHE A 22 0.68 13.92 -13.29
N GLY A 23 -0.65 13.95 -13.44
CA GLY A 23 -1.32 13.36 -14.59
C GLY A 23 -1.49 11.83 -14.49
N ARG A 24 -1.31 11.16 -15.64
CA ARG A 24 -1.64 9.74 -15.84
C ARG A 24 -0.50 8.81 -15.40
N GLU A 25 -0.82 7.52 -15.28
CA GLU A 25 0.14 6.43 -15.00
C GLU A 25 0.85 6.57 -13.65
N LEU A 26 0.16 7.16 -12.67
CA LEU A 26 0.68 7.35 -11.33
C LEU A 26 0.53 6.07 -10.51
N ALA A 27 1.62 5.63 -9.88
CA ALA A 27 1.60 4.60 -8.85
C ALA A 27 1.44 5.24 -7.46
N ILE A 28 0.44 4.81 -6.70
CA ILE A 28 0.10 5.37 -5.38
C ILE A 28 0.17 4.25 -4.34
N GLY A 29 0.98 4.45 -3.30
CA GLY A 29 1.07 3.57 -2.15
C GLY A 29 0.06 3.95 -1.07
N TYR A 30 -0.64 2.96 -0.50
CA TYR A 30 -1.39 3.12 0.75
C TYR A 30 -1.58 1.76 1.44
N ASP A 31 -1.45 1.70 2.76
CA ASP A 31 -1.50 0.44 3.55
C ASP A 31 -2.75 -0.39 3.25
N ILE A 32 -3.88 0.29 3.06
CA ILE A 32 -5.16 -0.33 2.74
C ILE A 32 -5.56 -0.13 1.27
N MET A 33 -4.59 0.03 0.36
CA MET A 33 -4.85 0.32 -1.05
C MET A 33 -5.81 -0.68 -1.68
N CYS A 34 -5.73 -1.97 -1.33
CA CYS A 34 -6.65 -2.99 -1.82
C CYS A 34 -8.14 -2.68 -1.58
N ALA A 35 -8.47 -2.08 -0.44
CA ALA A 35 -9.83 -1.65 -0.11
C ALA A 35 -10.10 -0.22 -0.62
N PHE A 36 -9.11 0.66 -0.47
CA PHE A 36 -9.23 2.05 -0.84
C PHE A 36 -9.39 2.25 -2.36
N TYR A 37 -8.76 1.43 -3.19
CA TYR A 37 -8.90 1.46 -4.64
C TYR A 37 -10.36 1.26 -5.10
N THR A 38 -11.09 0.37 -4.43
CA THR A 38 -12.54 0.21 -4.66
C THR A 38 -13.31 1.49 -4.31
N THR A 39 -12.93 2.15 -3.20
CA THR A 39 -13.52 3.43 -2.80
C THR A 39 -13.22 4.53 -3.83
N MET A 40 -11.98 4.59 -4.35
CA MET A 40 -11.59 5.52 -5.40
C MET A 40 -12.42 5.34 -6.66
N LEU A 41 -12.56 4.11 -7.16
CA LEU A 41 -13.34 3.80 -8.36
C LEU A 41 -14.84 4.10 -8.20
N ARG A 42 -15.39 3.88 -7.00
CA ARG A 42 -16.80 4.16 -6.70
C ARG A 42 -17.09 5.63 -6.40
N SER A 43 -16.06 6.45 -6.20
CA SER A 43 -16.22 7.87 -5.95
C SER A 43 -16.79 8.57 -7.18
N GLN A 44 -17.96 9.21 -7.03
CA GLN A 44 -18.58 9.99 -8.10
C GLN A 44 -17.69 11.14 -8.60
N LYS A 45 -16.80 11.65 -7.75
CA LYS A 45 -15.92 12.79 -8.08
C LYS A 45 -14.60 12.37 -8.69
N LEU A 46 -14.13 11.14 -8.42
CA LEU A 46 -12.77 10.72 -8.71
C LEU A 46 -12.68 9.44 -9.56
N GLY A 47 -13.69 8.56 -9.51
CA GLY A 47 -13.64 7.23 -10.11
C GLY A 47 -13.38 7.24 -11.61
N THR A 48 -14.07 8.10 -12.37
CA THR A 48 -13.83 8.25 -13.81
C THR A 48 -12.40 8.74 -14.10
N LYS A 49 -11.87 9.63 -13.26
CA LYS A 49 -10.50 10.13 -13.42
C LYS A 49 -9.49 9.02 -13.11
N VAL A 50 -9.64 8.30 -12.00
CA VAL A 50 -8.78 7.17 -11.62
C VAL A 50 -8.74 6.09 -12.71
N ALA A 51 -9.90 5.72 -13.27
CA ALA A 51 -9.97 4.75 -14.35
C ALA A 51 -9.31 5.24 -15.65
N SER A 52 -9.58 6.50 -16.04
CA SER A 52 -9.02 7.06 -17.30
C SER A 52 -7.53 7.41 -17.20
N TYR A 53 -7.03 7.63 -15.99
CA TYR A 53 -5.62 7.99 -15.73
C TYR A 53 -4.75 6.77 -15.48
N VAL A 54 -5.32 5.55 -15.49
CA VAL A 54 -4.57 4.29 -15.31
C VAL A 54 -3.76 4.33 -14.01
N VAL A 55 -4.41 4.73 -12.92
CA VAL A 55 -3.77 4.79 -11.60
C VAL A 55 -3.42 3.38 -11.16
N CYS A 56 -2.16 3.18 -10.80
CA CYS A 56 -1.71 1.94 -10.20
C CYS A 56 -1.76 2.07 -8.67
N GLY A 57 -2.45 1.15 -7.99
CA GLY A 57 -2.46 1.11 -6.54
C GLY A 57 -1.45 0.09 -6.02
N VAL A 58 -0.71 0.46 -4.97
CA VAL A 58 0.27 -0.39 -4.29
C VAL A 58 -0.05 -0.46 -2.80
N VAL A 59 0.04 -1.64 -2.19
CA VAL A 59 0.16 -1.76 -0.73
C VAL A 59 1.65 -1.81 -0.40
N PRO A 60 2.18 -0.91 0.45
CA PRO A 60 3.62 -0.86 0.77
C PRO A 60 4.18 -2.20 1.23
N ALA A 61 5.45 -2.45 0.93
CA ALA A 61 6.07 -3.77 1.04
C ALA A 61 5.94 -4.37 2.45
N PHE A 62 6.18 -3.59 3.49
CA PHE A 62 6.09 -4.05 4.88
C PHE A 62 4.65 -4.43 5.25
N HIS A 63 3.69 -3.55 4.93
CA HIS A 63 2.27 -3.76 5.26
C HIS A 63 1.66 -4.91 4.46
N SER A 64 2.08 -5.07 3.21
CA SER A 64 1.51 -6.08 2.32
C SER A 64 1.63 -7.50 2.87
N HIS A 65 2.72 -7.82 3.58
CA HIS A 65 2.90 -9.13 4.22
C HIS A 65 1.89 -9.42 5.34
N ALA A 66 1.29 -8.39 5.95
CA ALA A 66 0.21 -8.54 6.92
C ALA A 66 -1.16 -8.82 6.27
N HIS A 67 -1.27 -8.64 4.95
CA HIS A 67 -2.51 -8.93 4.22
C HIS A 67 -2.56 -10.39 3.80
N ASN A 68 -3.76 -10.91 3.49
CA ASN A 68 -3.90 -12.26 2.98
C ASN A 68 -3.16 -12.45 1.63
N ARG A 69 -2.84 -13.71 1.28
CA ARG A 69 -2.07 -14.02 0.07
C ARG A 69 -2.70 -13.46 -1.20
N LYS A 70 -4.03 -13.46 -1.32
CA LYS A 70 -4.76 -12.87 -2.45
C LYS A 70 -4.45 -11.39 -2.63
N CYS A 71 -4.40 -10.65 -1.53
CA CYS A 71 -4.04 -9.24 -1.55
C CYS A 71 -2.56 -9.06 -1.90
N GLN A 72 -1.67 -9.86 -1.32
CA GLN A 72 -0.24 -9.79 -1.62
C GLN A 72 0.03 -9.96 -3.12
N THR A 73 -0.52 -11.00 -3.75
CA THR A 73 -0.27 -11.29 -5.17
C THR A 73 -0.81 -10.22 -6.12
N CYS A 74 -1.77 -9.39 -5.69
CA CYS A 74 -2.37 -8.35 -6.52
C CYS A 74 -1.84 -6.93 -6.25
N TRP A 75 -1.32 -6.66 -5.04
CA TRP A 75 -1.04 -5.29 -4.59
C TRP A 75 0.37 -5.07 -4.04
N HIS A 76 1.16 -6.11 -3.82
CA HIS A 76 2.54 -5.98 -3.32
C HIS A 76 3.44 -5.39 -4.43
N PRO A 77 4.36 -4.45 -4.14
CA PRO A 77 5.18 -3.76 -5.14
C PRO A 77 5.98 -4.71 -6.06
N GLN A 78 6.51 -5.81 -5.53
CA GLN A 78 7.18 -6.87 -6.33
C GLN A 78 6.36 -7.44 -7.50
N TYR A 79 5.02 -7.44 -7.41
CA TYR A 79 4.15 -7.95 -8.48
C TYR A 79 3.58 -6.83 -9.35
N ILE A 80 4.01 -5.58 -9.15
CA ILE A 80 3.47 -4.41 -9.84
C ILE A 80 4.53 -3.88 -10.82
N PRO A 81 4.29 -3.98 -12.13
CA PRO A 81 5.20 -3.41 -13.12
C PRO A 81 5.29 -1.88 -12.99
N GLY A 82 6.48 -1.34 -13.23
CA GLY A 82 6.72 0.10 -13.34
C GLY A 82 7.08 0.83 -12.04
N VAL A 83 6.94 0.19 -10.87
CA VAL A 83 7.30 0.83 -9.58
C VAL A 83 8.76 0.62 -9.16
N GLY A 84 9.49 -0.22 -9.90
CA GLY A 84 10.90 -0.51 -9.65
C GLY A 84 11.13 -1.19 -8.30
N LEU A 85 12.18 -0.76 -7.60
CA LEU A 85 12.56 -1.28 -6.28
C LEU A 85 11.97 -0.45 -5.12
N THR A 86 10.99 0.40 -5.39
CA THR A 86 10.36 1.27 -4.39
C THR A 86 9.50 0.44 -3.44
N ASP A 87 9.67 0.65 -2.12
CA ASP A 87 8.91 -0.07 -1.09
C ASP A 87 7.62 0.63 -0.66
N PHE A 88 7.47 1.92 -0.98
CA PHE A 88 6.35 2.78 -0.62
C PHE A 88 6.17 3.06 0.90
N GLU A 89 7.24 2.90 1.70
CA GLU A 89 7.24 3.09 3.17
C GLU A 89 7.66 4.51 3.60
N ASP A 90 7.64 5.47 2.68
CA ASP A 90 8.19 6.80 2.92
C ASP A 90 7.34 7.64 3.88
N CYS A 91 6.03 7.38 3.93
CA CYS A 91 5.10 8.04 4.86
C CYS A 91 5.48 7.73 6.31
N GLU A 92 5.74 6.47 6.64
CA GLU A 92 6.12 5.98 7.95
C GLU A 92 7.46 6.58 8.40
N ARG A 93 8.43 6.65 7.48
CA ARG A 93 9.73 7.31 7.74
C ARG A 93 9.53 8.78 8.07
N MET A 94 8.71 9.48 7.29
CA MET A 94 8.39 10.88 7.52
C MET A 94 7.69 11.07 8.89
N PHE A 95 6.69 10.25 9.20
CA PHE A 95 5.99 10.34 10.50
C PHE A 95 6.94 10.04 11.67
N SER A 96 7.86 9.09 11.50
CA SER A 96 8.89 8.79 12.49
C SER A 96 9.79 10.01 12.75
N LEU A 97 10.25 10.70 11.70
CA LEU A 97 11.06 11.92 11.82
C LEU A 97 10.31 13.06 12.50
N SER A 98 8.99 13.15 12.29
CA SER A 98 8.15 14.18 12.91
C SER A 98 8.11 14.09 14.44
N ASN A 99 8.44 12.93 15.03
CA ASN A 99 8.54 12.78 16.49
C ASN A 99 9.59 13.71 17.11
N ASN A 100 10.60 14.14 16.34
CA ASN A 100 11.59 15.12 16.80
C ASN A 100 10.98 16.48 17.17
N LEU A 101 9.76 16.79 16.69
CA LEU A 101 9.03 17.99 17.06
C LEU A 101 8.43 17.94 18.46
N ALA A 102 8.27 16.75 19.04
CA ALA A 102 7.56 16.61 20.31
C ALA A 102 8.25 17.38 21.44
N SER A 103 9.58 17.27 21.55
CA SER A 103 10.36 17.92 22.60
C SER A 103 10.40 19.45 22.45
N THR A 104 10.51 19.95 21.23
CA THR A 104 10.63 21.38 20.93
C THR A 104 9.30 22.12 20.98
N THR A 105 8.18 21.42 20.72
CA THR A 105 6.84 22.03 20.69
C THR A 105 6.00 21.79 21.94
N CYS A 106 6.50 21.00 22.90
CA CYS A 106 5.78 20.64 24.12
C CYS A 106 5.33 21.88 24.92
N LEU A 107 6.25 22.84 25.11
CA LEU A 107 6.01 24.09 25.85
C LEU A 107 5.70 25.28 24.93
N ALA A 108 5.62 25.06 23.62
CA ALA A 108 5.30 26.10 22.66
C ALA A 108 3.82 26.48 22.74
N ASN A 109 3.53 27.77 22.51
CA ASN A 109 2.16 28.21 22.28
C ASN A 109 1.60 27.60 20.97
N SER A 110 0.29 27.70 20.78
CA SER A 110 -0.38 27.12 19.61
C SER A 110 0.13 27.66 18.28
N PHE A 111 0.55 28.93 18.23
CA PHE A 111 1.09 29.56 17.04
C PHE A 111 2.46 28.96 16.68
N HIS A 112 3.42 28.97 17.61
CA HIS A 112 4.77 28.45 17.37
C HIS A 112 4.78 26.94 17.15
N ARG A 113 3.88 26.19 17.80
CA ARG A 113 3.72 24.75 17.51
C ARG A 113 3.32 24.52 16.06
N ARG A 114 2.33 25.27 15.55
CA ARG A 114 1.90 25.16 14.15
C ARG A 114 3.01 25.56 13.20
N GLN A 115 3.71 26.66 13.50
CA GLN A 115 4.84 27.12 12.71
C GLN A 115 5.93 26.04 12.61
N ALA A 116 6.35 25.46 13.74
CA ALA A 116 7.37 24.42 13.77
C ALA A 116 6.96 23.15 13.00
N ILE A 117 5.69 22.73 13.12
CA ILE A 117 5.17 21.60 12.33
C ILE A 117 5.23 21.94 10.83
N ILE A 118 4.71 23.10 10.43
CA ILE A 118 4.70 23.52 9.03
C ILE A 118 6.13 23.58 8.45
N GLU A 119 7.05 24.23 9.15
CA GLU A 119 8.45 24.34 8.75
C GLU A 119 9.11 22.96 8.59
N HIS A 120 8.89 22.04 9.53
CA HIS A 120 9.42 20.68 9.44
C HIS A 120 8.99 19.96 8.17
N PHE A 121 7.70 20.02 7.83
CA PHE A 121 7.18 19.39 6.62
C PHE A 121 7.67 20.08 5.34
N TYR A 122 7.84 21.40 5.34
CA TYR A 122 8.45 22.11 4.21
C TYR A 122 9.90 21.68 3.98
N PHE A 123 10.73 21.64 5.03
CA PHE A 123 12.12 21.19 4.90
C PHE A 123 12.20 19.73 4.46
N GLN A 124 11.34 18.87 5.00
CA GLN A 124 11.27 17.47 4.61
C GLN A 124 10.94 17.32 3.11
N ASP A 125 10.06 18.16 2.57
CA ASP A 125 9.70 18.15 1.14
C ASP A 125 10.88 18.58 0.26
N GLU A 126 11.60 19.65 0.64
CA GLU A 126 12.81 20.09 -0.07
C GLU A 126 13.92 19.03 -0.05
N ASP A 127 14.16 18.41 1.11
CA ASP A 127 15.13 17.33 1.26
C ASP A 127 14.76 16.13 0.39
N LYS A 128 13.49 15.73 0.40
CA LYS A 128 12.99 14.61 -0.41
C LYS A 128 13.05 14.91 -1.91
N HIS A 129 12.69 16.11 -2.32
CA HIS A 129 12.81 16.53 -3.71
C HIS A 129 14.28 16.46 -4.17
N THR A 130 15.20 16.98 -3.37
CA THR A 130 16.64 16.96 -3.66
C THR A 130 17.19 15.53 -3.69
N ALA A 131 16.75 14.66 -2.77
CA ALA A 131 17.20 13.27 -2.68
C ALA A 131 16.59 12.35 -3.74
N SER A 132 15.49 12.75 -4.41
CA SER A 132 14.75 11.89 -5.34
C SER A 132 15.61 11.38 -6.51
N GLY A 133 16.50 12.22 -7.06
CA GLY A 133 17.42 11.83 -8.12
C GLY A 133 18.39 10.73 -7.67
N ASN A 134 18.94 10.88 -6.46
CA ASN A 134 19.83 9.86 -5.87
C ASN A 134 19.09 8.56 -5.60
N LEU A 135 17.85 8.63 -5.08
CA LEU A 135 17.02 7.45 -4.86
C LEU A 135 16.82 6.65 -6.15
N ILE A 136 16.49 7.32 -7.26
CA ILE A 136 16.30 6.66 -8.56
C ILE A 136 17.61 6.04 -9.04
N TYR A 137 18.73 6.79 -8.96
CA TYR A 137 20.04 6.32 -9.38
C TYR A 137 20.50 5.10 -8.55
N GLU A 138 20.37 5.16 -7.24
CA GLU A 138 20.74 4.07 -6.34
C GLU A 138 19.88 2.83 -6.59
N ASN A 139 18.57 2.99 -6.80
CA ASN A 139 17.68 1.88 -7.16
C ASN A 139 18.07 1.27 -8.51
N TYR A 140 18.46 2.08 -9.49
CA TYR A 140 18.97 1.58 -10.77
C TYR A 140 20.26 0.76 -10.60
N CYS A 141 21.24 1.29 -9.85
CA CYS A 141 22.47 0.57 -9.55
C CYS A 141 22.21 -0.73 -8.77
N GLN A 142 21.27 -0.72 -7.83
CA GLN A 142 20.85 -1.92 -7.10
C GLN A 142 20.21 -2.96 -8.03
N ALA A 143 19.35 -2.53 -8.96
CA ALA A 143 18.72 -3.42 -9.93
C ALA A 143 19.77 -4.10 -10.83
N LEU A 144 20.77 -3.35 -11.32
CA LEU A 144 21.87 -3.93 -12.11
C LEU A 144 22.65 -4.97 -11.31
N LYS A 145 22.99 -4.67 -10.06
CA LYS A 145 23.71 -5.61 -9.18
C LYS A 145 22.90 -6.88 -8.92
N ARG A 146 21.59 -6.76 -8.68
CA ARG A 146 20.69 -7.93 -8.51
C ARG A 146 20.64 -8.79 -9.76
N ILE A 147 20.54 -8.17 -10.94
CA ILE A 147 20.55 -8.92 -12.22
C ILE A 147 21.87 -9.68 -12.37
N GLU A 148 23.01 -9.04 -12.09
CA GLU A 148 24.34 -9.66 -12.19
C GLU A 148 24.54 -10.79 -11.17
N GLN A 149 24.10 -10.60 -9.93
CA GLN A 149 24.35 -11.52 -8.80
C GLN A 149 23.31 -12.65 -8.71
N ASP A 150 22.03 -12.29 -8.75
CA ASP A 150 20.91 -13.20 -8.50
C ASP A 150 20.43 -13.88 -9.80
N GLY A 151 20.68 -13.26 -10.97
CA GLY A 151 20.26 -13.78 -12.27
C GLY A 151 20.77 -15.20 -12.56
N PRO A 152 22.09 -15.49 -12.41
CA PRO A 152 22.62 -16.83 -12.62
C PRO A 152 22.06 -17.87 -11.64
N GLU A 153 21.81 -17.49 -10.38
CA GLU A 153 21.21 -18.37 -9.38
C GLU A 153 19.75 -18.69 -9.73
N PHE A 154 18.99 -17.67 -10.15
CA PHE A 154 17.63 -17.82 -10.64
C PHE A 154 17.57 -18.75 -11.86
N GLU A 155 18.43 -18.54 -12.88
CA GLU A 155 18.48 -19.39 -14.07
C GLU A 155 18.77 -20.85 -13.74
N LYS A 156 19.74 -21.09 -12.83
CA LYS A 156 20.06 -22.43 -12.36
C LYS A 156 18.85 -23.07 -11.66
N LYS A 157 18.17 -22.34 -10.78
CA LYS A 157 16.98 -22.83 -10.07
C LYS A 157 15.80 -23.08 -11.00
N ALA A 158 15.61 -22.22 -12.00
CA ALA A 158 14.60 -22.37 -13.02
C ALA A 158 14.84 -23.65 -13.84
N GLN A 159 16.09 -23.92 -14.24
CA GLN A 159 16.48 -25.17 -14.92
C GLN A 159 16.26 -26.41 -14.04
N GLU A 160 16.63 -26.35 -12.75
CA GLU A 160 16.41 -27.46 -11.79
C GLU A 160 14.92 -27.81 -11.65
N LEU A 161 14.03 -26.82 -11.80
CA LEU A 161 12.58 -26.97 -11.68
C LEU A 161 11.85 -27.14 -13.03
N ASP A 162 12.58 -27.19 -14.15
CA ASP A 162 12.02 -27.20 -15.51
C ASP A 162 11.04 -26.04 -15.76
N LEU A 163 11.40 -24.85 -15.26
CA LEU A 163 10.63 -23.61 -15.38
C LEU A 163 11.35 -22.61 -16.29
N SER A 164 10.56 -21.89 -17.07
CA SER A 164 10.98 -20.68 -17.77
C SER A 164 10.55 -19.42 -16.97
N PRO A 165 11.14 -18.24 -17.24
CA PRO A 165 10.66 -16.98 -16.66
C PRO A 165 9.17 -16.72 -16.93
N SER A 166 8.68 -17.06 -18.13
CA SER A 166 7.25 -16.97 -18.46
C SER A 166 6.36 -17.92 -17.65
N ASP A 167 6.92 -19.04 -17.17
CA ASP A 167 6.18 -19.92 -16.27
C ASP A 167 5.97 -19.28 -14.90
N CYS A 168 6.91 -18.47 -14.41
CA CYS A 168 6.73 -17.74 -13.16
C CYS A 168 5.55 -16.77 -13.22
N GLU A 169 5.42 -16.01 -14.32
CA GLU A 169 4.28 -15.11 -14.56
C GLU A 169 2.97 -15.91 -14.67
N ARG A 170 2.99 -17.01 -15.44
CA ARG A 170 1.84 -17.90 -15.59
C ARG A 170 1.40 -18.51 -14.25
N LEU A 171 2.34 -18.91 -13.40
CA LEU A 171 2.05 -19.46 -12.08
C LEU A 171 1.45 -18.40 -11.15
N LEU A 172 1.94 -17.16 -11.19
CA LEU A 172 1.36 -16.05 -10.45
C LEU A 172 -0.09 -15.78 -10.90
N ASP A 173 -0.35 -15.77 -12.21
CA ASP A 173 -1.71 -15.61 -12.76
C ASP A 173 -2.64 -16.75 -12.32
N MET A 174 -2.14 -18.00 -12.35
CA MET A 174 -2.88 -19.16 -11.86
C MET A 174 -3.20 -19.04 -10.37
N GLU A 175 -2.24 -18.62 -9.55
CA GLU A 175 -2.43 -18.41 -8.12
C GLU A 175 -3.47 -17.30 -7.88
N GLN A 176 -3.35 -16.16 -8.55
CA GLN A 176 -4.32 -15.07 -8.44
C GLN A 176 -5.72 -15.51 -8.84
N LYS A 177 -5.87 -16.30 -9.91
CA LYS A 177 -7.17 -16.82 -10.34
C LYS A 177 -7.75 -17.77 -9.30
N HIS A 178 -6.95 -18.73 -8.83
CA HIS A 178 -7.36 -19.68 -7.80
C HIS A 178 -7.81 -18.98 -6.51
N LEU A 179 -7.10 -17.94 -6.07
CA LEU A 179 -7.43 -17.18 -4.87
C LEU A 179 -8.65 -16.25 -5.05
N LYS A 180 -8.98 -15.86 -6.28
CA LYS A 180 -10.17 -15.04 -6.61
C LYS A 180 -11.43 -15.90 -6.73
N GLU A 181 -11.30 -17.13 -7.19
CA GLU A 181 -12.37 -18.12 -7.13
C GLU A 181 -12.71 -18.33 -5.65
N ALA A 182 -13.96 -18.05 -5.27
CA ALA A 182 -14.39 -18.22 -3.89
C ALA A 182 -14.17 -19.68 -3.50
N VAL A 183 -13.30 -19.93 -2.52
CA VAL A 183 -13.32 -21.20 -1.82
C VAL A 183 -14.67 -21.22 -1.12
N GLU A 184 -15.60 -22.05 -1.59
CA GLU A 184 -16.78 -22.38 -0.79
C GLU A 184 -16.26 -22.89 0.56
N GLU A 185 -16.43 -22.07 1.61
CA GLU A 185 -16.12 -22.50 2.95
C GLU A 185 -16.95 -23.74 3.22
N LYS A 186 -16.29 -24.83 3.65
CA LYS A 186 -16.99 -26.06 3.99
C LYS A 186 -18.12 -25.70 4.97
N PRO A 187 -19.34 -26.22 4.79
CA PRO A 187 -20.50 -25.82 5.59
C PRO A 187 -20.26 -25.85 7.11
N GLU A 188 -19.44 -26.79 7.59
CA GLU A 188 -19.06 -26.93 9.00
C GLU A 188 -18.29 -25.72 9.57
N VAL A 189 -17.42 -25.07 8.79
CA VAL A 189 -16.63 -23.92 9.25
C VAL A 189 -17.52 -22.68 9.34
N THR A 190 -18.43 -22.50 8.37
CA THR A 190 -19.43 -21.43 8.36
C THR A 190 -20.37 -21.53 9.56
N LEU A 191 -20.88 -22.74 9.85
CA LEU A 191 -21.76 -22.99 11.00
C LEU A 191 -21.07 -22.70 12.35
N MET A 192 -19.79 -23.08 12.49
CA MET A 192 -19.02 -22.76 13.70
C MET A 192 -18.79 -21.25 13.87
N GLY A 193 -18.54 -20.52 12.77
CA GLY A 193 -18.41 -19.07 12.78
C GLY A 193 -19.70 -18.37 13.20
N GLU A 194 -20.84 -18.84 12.68
CA GLU A 194 -22.17 -18.34 13.05
C GLU A 194 -22.51 -18.61 14.53
N GLU A 195 -22.24 -19.83 15.03
CA GLU A 195 -22.46 -20.16 16.45
C GLU A 195 -21.57 -19.31 17.36
N TYR A 196 -20.30 -19.12 17.00
CA TYR A 196 -19.38 -18.25 17.73
C TYR A 196 -19.88 -16.81 17.77
N HIS A 197 -20.28 -16.25 16.62
CA HIS A 197 -20.75 -14.86 16.54
C HIS A 197 -22.04 -14.65 17.34
N SER A 198 -22.97 -15.61 17.29
CA SER A 198 -24.19 -15.62 18.10
C SER A 198 -23.88 -15.62 19.59
N ARG A 199 -22.93 -16.45 20.05
CA ARG A 199 -22.50 -16.49 21.46
C ARG A 199 -21.82 -15.20 21.90
N VAL A 200 -20.98 -14.59 21.06
CA VAL A 200 -20.32 -13.32 21.39
C VAL A 200 -21.35 -12.19 21.55
N ASN A 201 -22.34 -12.12 20.66
CA ASN A 201 -23.41 -11.13 20.75
C ASN A 201 -24.25 -11.32 22.03
N LEU A 202 -24.61 -12.56 22.35
CA LEU A 202 -25.33 -12.88 23.60
C LEU A 202 -24.52 -12.48 24.85
N ILE A 203 -23.20 -12.71 24.85
CA ILE A 203 -22.32 -12.30 25.95
C ILE A 203 -22.24 -10.77 26.06
N SER A 204 -22.28 -10.05 24.94
CA SER A 204 -22.28 -8.57 24.95
C SER A 204 -23.59 -8.00 25.49
N GLU A 205 -24.73 -8.60 25.18
CA GLU A 205 -26.05 -8.20 25.69
C GLU A 205 -26.18 -8.46 27.21
N LEU A 206 -25.53 -9.50 27.73
CA LEU A 206 -25.51 -9.81 29.16
C LEU A 206 -24.56 -8.92 29.99
N ARG A 207 -23.77 -8.05 29.33
CA ARG A 207 -22.82 -7.13 29.99
C ARG A 207 -23.36 -5.70 30.14
N GLU A 208 -24.53 -5.39 29.58
CA GLU A 208 -25.30 -4.17 29.85
C GLU A 208 -26.29 -4.38 31.00
#